data_AF-A0A973N619-F1
#
_entry.id   AF-A0A973N619-F1
#
_cell.length_a   1.000
_cell.length_b   1.000
_cell.length_c   1.000
_cell.angle_alpha   90.00
_cell.angle_beta   90.00
_cell.angle_gamma   90.00
#
_symmetry.space_group_name_H-M   'P 1'
#
loop_
_entity.id
_entity.type
_entity.pdbx_description
1 polymer ?
#
loop_
_entity_poly.entity_id
_entity_poly.type
_entity_poly.pdbx_seq_one_letter_code
_entity_poly.pdbx_strand_id
1 'polypeptide(L)'
;MSPKRPQETPTLFAAAGLDHDAPHPLPDRLRPRALSDVVGQDHILGPDGALTRMLETRTLGSLVFWGPPGTGKTTVARLLADATDLHFEQISAVFS
;
A
#
# COMPACT_ATOMS: atom_id res chain seq x y z
N MET A 1 2.29 -24.90 -27.73
CA MET A 1 1.38 -23.86 -27.18
C MET A 1 1.72 -22.54 -27.85
N SER A 2 0.88 -22.05 -28.75
CA SER A 2 1.09 -20.77 -29.41
C SER A 2 0.86 -19.62 -28.41
N PRO A 3 1.71 -18.58 -28.39
CA PRO A 3 1.49 -17.44 -27.50
C PRO A 3 0.20 -16.72 -27.90
N LYS A 4 -0.69 -16.52 -26.92
CA LYS A 4 -1.94 -15.77 -27.08
C LYS A 4 -1.57 -14.32 -27.40
N ARG A 5 -1.78 -13.92 -28.65
CA ARG A 5 -1.54 -12.55 -29.14
C ARG A 5 -2.30 -11.57 -28.22
N PRO A 6 -1.67 -10.51 -27.68
CA PRO A 6 -2.38 -9.53 -26.85
C PRO A 6 -3.55 -9.00 -27.67
N GLN A 7 -4.77 -9.20 -27.18
CA GLN A 7 -5.95 -8.59 -27.78
C GLN A 7 -5.84 -7.09 -27.47
N GLU A 8 -5.73 -6.27 -28.50
CA GLU A 8 -5.73 -4.79 -28.44
C GLU A 8 -7.12 -4.27 -28.07
N THR A 9 -7.72 -4.78 -26.99
CA THR A 9 -8.93 -4.19 -26.44
C THR A 9 -8.50 -2.93 -25.70
N PRO A 10 -8.96 -1.73 -26.11
CA PRO A 10 -8.65 -0.51 -25.39
C PRO A 10 -9.10 -0.66 -23.94
N THR A 11 -8.24 -0.28 -23.00
CA THR A 11 -8.61 -0.24 -21.58
C THR A 11 -9.81 0.68 -21.40
N LEU A 12 -10.55 0.52 -20.29
CA LEU A 12 -11.72 1.37 -20.02
C LEU A 12 -11.38 2.88 -20.04
N PHE A 13 -10.16 3.25 -19.66
CA PHE A 13 -9.66 4.62 -19.72
C PHE A 13 -9.25 5.04 -21.13
N ALA A 14 -8.67 4.13 -21.91
CA ALA A 14 -8.32 4.39 -23.31
C ALA A 14 -9.55 4.59 -24.20
N ALA A 15 -10.60 3.80 -23.99
CA ALA A 15 -11.87 3.95 -24.69
C ALA A 15 -12.56 5.30 -24.38
N ALA A 16 -12.26 5.88 -23.21
CA ALA A 16 -12.76 7.19 -22.79
C ALA A 16 -11.86 8.37 -23.20
N GLY A 17 -10.75 8.13 -23.92
CA GLY A 17 -9.79 9.16 -24.32
C GLY A 17 -8.97 9.74 -23.16
N LEU A 18 -8.82 8.96 -22.07
CA LEU A 18 -8.11 9.37 -20.84
C LEU A 18 -6.71 8.74 -20.74
N ASP A 19 -6.05 8.45 -21.87
CA ASP A 19 -4.78 7.71 -21.92
C ASP A 19 -3.63 8.38 -21.15
N HIS A 20 -3.66 9.71 -21.05
CA HIS A 20 -2.58 10.53 -20.47
C HIS A 20 -2.97 11.26 -19.18
N ASP A 21 -4.27 11.49 -18.96
CA ASP A 21 -4.82 12.22 -17.81
C ASP A 21 -5.91 11.39 -17.09
N ALA A 22 -5.75 10.07 -17.06
CA ALA A 22 -6.64 9.22 -16.28
C ALA A 22 -6.61 9.68 -14.81
N PRO A 23 -7.75 10.12 -14.24
CA PRO A 23 -7.78 10.50 -12.84
C PRO A 23 -7.33 9.30 -12.00
N HIS A 24 -6.41 9.54 -11.07
CA HIS A 24 -5.95 8.49 -10.17
C HIS A 24 -7.16 7.76 -9.58
N PRO A 25 -7.16 6.41 -9.59
CA PRO A 25 -8.26 5.64 -9.03
C PRO A 25 -8.57 6.13 -7.61
N LEU A 26 -9.86 6.15 -7.25
CA LEU A 26 -10.29 6.58 -5.92
C LEU A 26 -9.48 5.91 -4.78
N PRO A 27 -9.18 4.59 -4.82
CA PRO A 27 -8.35 3.96 -3.80
C PRO A 27 -6.98 4.62 -3.64
N ASP A 28 -6.33 5.04 -4.72
CA ASP A 28 -5.02 5.70 -4.66
C ASP A 28 -5.12 7.11 -4.09
N ARG A 29 -6.21 7.83 -4.40
CA ARG A 29 -6.50 9.16 -3.84
C ARG A 29 -6.81 9.12 -2.34
N LEU A 30 -7.46 8.06 -1.89
CA LEU A 30 -7.86 7.86 -0.49
C LEU A 30 -6.78 7.17 0.36
N ARG A 31 -5.61 6.85 -0.21
CA ARG A 31 -4.54 6.21 0.58
C ARG A 31 -4.13 7.14 1.74
N PRO A 32 -4.08 6.61 2.97
CA PRO A 32 -3.57 7.34 4.12
C PRO A 32 -2.14 7.86 3.87
N ARG A 33 -1.83 9.05 4.42
CA ARG A 33 -0.52 9.71 4.27
C ARG A 33 0.28 9.73 5.56
N ALA A 34 -0.38 9.56 6.70
CA ALA A 34 0.23 9.35 8.00
C ALA A 34 -0.36 8.10 8.67
N LEU A 35 0.34 7.54 9.67
CA LEU A 35 -0.17 6.40 10.45
C LEU A 35 -1.47 6.74 11.18
N SER A 36 -1.65 7.99 11.59
CA SER A 36 -2.89 8.51 12.21
C SER A 36 -4.10 8.51 11.27
N ASP A 37 -3.88 8.44 9.96
CA ASP A 37 -4.96 8.41 8.96
C ASP A 37 -5.50 6.99 8.73
N VAL A 38 -4.86 5.96 9.30
CA VAL A 38 -5.25 4.57 9.14
C VAL A 38 -6.45 4.26 10.04
N VAL A 39 -7.57 3.86 9.42
CA VAL A 39 -8.82 3.58 10.12
C VAL A 39 -8.97 2.09 10.41
N GLY A 40 -9.51 1.74 11.58
CA GLY A 40 -9.92 0.37 11.92
C GLY A 40 -8.76 -0.54 12.36
N GLN A 41 -7.60 0.04 12.67
CA GLN A 41 -6.40 -0.69 13.12
C GLN A 41 -5.94 -0.23 14.52
N ASP A 42 -6.87 0.26 15.35
CA ASP A 42 -6.57 0.86 16.67
C ASP A 42 -5.84 -0.10 17.61
N HIS A 43 -6.07 -1.41 17.48
CA HIS A 43 -5.40 -2.44 18.26
C HIS A 43 -3.88 -2.53 18.01
N ILE A 44 -3.38 -2.02 16.87
CA ILE A 44 -1.95 -1.98 16.55
C ILE A 44 -1.39 -0.55 16.42
N LEU A 45 -2.20 0.42 16.01
CA LEU A 45 -1.81 1.82 15.76
C LEU A 45 -2.40 2.82 16.75
N GLY A 46 -3.26 2.39 17.66
CA GLY A 46 -3.79 3.24 18.73
C GLY A 46 -2.72 3.61 19.77
N PRO A 47 -3.05 4.42 20.79
CA PRO A 47 -2.09 4.88 21.79
C PRO A 47 -1.32 3.75 22.50
N ASP A 48 -2.01 2.65 22.80
CA ASP A 48 -1.42 1.46 23.44
C ASP A 48 -1.03 0.37 22.42
N GLY A 49 -1.11 0.68 21.13
CA GLY A 49 -0.85 -0.25 20.04
C GLY A 49 0.61 -0.69 19.99
N ALA A 50 0.84 -1.94 19.60
CA ALA A 50 2.18 -2.51 19.53
C ALA A 50 3.13 -1.70 18.60
N LEU A 51 2.63 -1.22 17.46
CA LEU A 51 3.43 -0.43 16.52
C LEU A 51 3.70 0.98 17.06
N THR A 52 2.72 1.61 17.70
CA THR A 52 2.89 2.91 18.36
C THR A 52 4.02 2.87 19.37
N ARG A 53 4.03 1.86 20.24
CA ARG A 53 5.11 1.67 21.21
C ARG A 53 6.47 1.45 20.55
N MET A 54 6.54 0.67 19.47
CA MET A 54 7.80 0.44 18.73
C MET A 54 8.34 1.73 18.09
N LEU A 55 7.44 2.60 17.61
CA LEU A 55 7.80 3.90 17.04
C LEU A 55 8.34 4.84 18.11
N GLU A 56 7.69 4.90 19.28
CA GLU A 56 8.14 5.71 20.41
C GLU A 56 9.53 5.31 20.90
N THR A 57 9.83 4.02 20.92
CA THR A 57 11.14 3.49 21.33
C THR A 57 12.17 3.46 20.21
N ARG A 58 11.79 3.77 18.96
CA ARG A 58 12.62 3.63 17.74
C ARG A 58 13.23 2.24 17.55
N THR A 59 12.51 1.20 17.95
CA THR A 59 12.96 -0.20 17.83
C THR A 59 12.06 -0.97 16.87
N LEU A 60 12.15 -0.64 15.58
CA LEU A 60 11.51 -1.41 14.51
C LEU A 60 12.29 -2.69 14.23
N GLY A 61 11.79 -3.81 14.73
CA GLY A 61 12.28 -5.15 14.35
C GLY A 61 11.65 -5.65 13.05
N SER A 62 11.95 -6.90 12.69
CA SER A 62 11.32 -7.58 11.55
C SER A 62 9.82 -7.80 11.80
N LEU A 63 8.98 -7.38 10.86
CA LEU A 63 7.52 -7.44 10.95
C LEU A 63 6.92 -8.20 9.76
N VAL A 64 5.85 -8.96 10.02
CA VAL A 64 5.02 -9.58 8.98
C VAL A 64 3.59 -9.09 9.16
N PHE A 65 3.07 -8.36 8.16
CA PHE A 65 1.66 -7.98 8.12
C PHE A 65 0.84 -9.10 7.49
N TRP A 66 -0.10 -9.67 8.24
CA TRP A 66 -0.98 -10.74 7.78
C TRP A 66 -2.45 -10.31 7.83
N GLY A 67 -3.22 -10.68 6.80
CA GLY A 67 -4.65 -10.41 6.74
C GLY A 67 -5.23 -10.41 5.33
N PRO A 68 -6.57 -10.34 5.19
CA PRO A 68 -7.29 -10.35 3.90
C PRO A 68 -6.80 -9.29 2.88
N PRO A 69 -7.05 -9.47 1.57
CA PRO A 69 -6.73 -8.43 0.59
C PRO A 69 -7.46 -7.12 0.92
N GLY A 70 -6.80 -5.98 0.69
CA GLY A 70 -7.39 -4.65 0.93
C GLY A 70 -7.30 -4.12 2.37
N THR A 71 -6.78 -4.88 3.35
CA THR A 71 -6.66 -4.41 4.75
C THR A 71 -5.57 -3.36 5.01
N GLY A 72 -4.88 -2.87 3.98
CA GLY A 72 -3.89 -1.79 4.13
C GLY A 72 -2.48 -2.22 4.51
N LYS A 73 -2.13 -3.53 4.49
CA LYS A 73 -0.80 -4.06 4.84
C LYS A 73 0.37 -3.31 4.20
N THR A 74 0.35 -3.19 2.86
CA THR A 74 1.40 -2.49 2.11
C THR A 74 1.43 -1.00 2.44
N THR A 75 0.26 -0.39 2.68
CA THR A 75 0.16 1.02 3.05
C THR A 75 0.77 1.28 4.42
N VAL A 76 0.45 0.44 5.42
CA VAL A 76 1.03 0.55 6.77
C VAL A 76 2.55 0.38 6.75
N ALA A 77 3.07 -0.59 5.98
CA ALA A 77 4.51 -0.80 5.85
C ALA A 77 5.24 0.45 5.30
N ARG A 78 4.65 1.10 4.28
CA ARG A 78 5.19 2.34 3.71
C ARG A 78 5.15 3.49 4.72
N LEU A 79 4.01 3.68 5.39
CA LEU A 79 3.83 4.74 6.38
C LEU A 79 4.75 4.57 7.61
N LEU A 80 5.07 3.34 8.00
CA LEU A 80 6.04 3.08 9.06
C LEU A 80 7.46 3.52 8.68
N ALA A 81 7.88 3.24 7.45
CA ALA A 81 9.18 3.70 6.96
C ALA A 81 9.23 5.23 6.90
N ASP A 82 8.19 5.88 6.36
CA ASP A 82 8.06 7.34 6.33
C ASP A 82 8.11 7.95 7.74
N ALA A 83 7.42 7.33 8.72
CA ALA A 83 7.38 7.80 10.10
C ALA A 83 8.69 7.62 10.87
N THR A 84 9.61 6.77 10.38
CA THR A 84 10.88 6.46 11.05
C THR A 84 12.12 6.87 10.28
N ASP A 85 11.94 7.60 9.17
CA ASP A 85 13.01 8.04 8.29
C ASP A 85 13.88 6.86 7.80
N LEU A 86 13.25 5.69 7.62
CA LEU A 86 13.90 4.48 7.12
C LEU A 86 13.74 4.37 5.62
N HIS A 87 14.71 3.71 4.97
CA HIS A 87 14.61 3.39 3.55
C HIS A 87 13.49 2.35 3.31
N PHE A 88 12.63 2.62 2.33
CA PHE A 88 11.57 1.71 1.91
C PHE A 88 11.82 1.16 0.51
N GLU A 89 11.96 -0.16 0.42
CA GLU A 89 12.07 -0.89 -0.85
C GLU A 89 10.92 -1.89 -0.96
N GLN A 90 10.13 -1.80 -2.04
CA GLN A 90 9.01 -2.71 -2.27
C GLN A 90 9.40 -3.81 -3.27
N ILE A 91 9.52 -5.04 -2.76
CA ILE A 91 9.76 -6.23 -3.57
C ILE A 91 8.43 -6.99 -3.72
N SER A 92 8.09 -7.36 -4.95
CA SER A 92 6.87 -8.11 -5.27
C SER A 92 7.23 -9.56 -5.61
N ALA A 93 6.68 -10.52 -4.86
CA ALA A 93 6.89 -11.95 -5.11
C ALA A 93 6.12 -12.48 -6.34
N VAL A 94 5.38 -11.62 -7.04
CA VAL A 94 4.51 -12.01 -8.17
C VAL A 94 5.20 -11.83 -9.53
N PHE A 95 6.32 -11.10 -9.57
CA PHE A 95 7.14 -10.97 -10.78
C PHE A 95 8.38 -11.85 -10.61
N SER A 96 8.39 -12.98 -11.33
CA SER A 96 9.54 -13.88 -11.51
C SER A 96 9.85 -14.03 -12.98
#